data_AF-A0A519YT78-F1
#
_entry.id   AF-A0A519YT78-F1
#
_cell.length_a   1.000
_cell.length_b   1.000
_cell.length_c   1.000
_cell.angle_alpha   90.00
_cell.angle_beta   90.00
_cell.angle_gamma   90.00
#
_symmetry.space_group_name_H-M   'P 1'
#
loop_
_entity.id
_entity.type
_entity.pdbx_description
1 polymer ?
#
loop_
_entity_poly.entity_id
_entity_poly.type
_entity_poly.pdbx_seq_one_letter_code
_entity_poly.pdbx_strand_id
1 'polypeptide(L)' 'METTELTNWQTFKATLEQHPDLTLQFQYAENKWVDASYHITEIKQAPIVSVDCGGKMNTWTEIIV' A
#
# COMPACT_ATOMS: atom_id res chain seq x y z
N MET A 1 -17.65 -3.37 15.60
CA MET A 1 -16.20 -3.58 15.49
C MET A 1 -15.96 -3.90 14.04
N GLU A 2 -15.50 -2.93 13.26
CA GLU A 2 -15.17 -3.15 11.86
C GLU A 2 -13.98 -4.10 11.82
N THR A 3 -14.22 -5.37 11.49
CA THR A 3 -13.16 -6.31 11.16
C THR A 3 -12.54 -5.80 9.86
N THR A 4 -11.31 -5.29 9.94
CA THR A 4 -10.52 -5.00 8.75
C THR A 4 -10.22 -6.34 8.08
N GLU A 5 -11.06 -6.73 7.13
CA GLU A 5 -10.86 -7.91 6.30
C GLU A 5 -9.50 -7.75 5.61
N LEU A 6 -8.55 -8.62 5.96
CA LEU A 6 -7.23 -8.62 5.36
C LEU A 6 -7.36 -9.05 3.90
N THR A 7 -6.91 -8.21 2.97
CA THR A 7 -6.83 -8.54 1.54
C THR A 7 -5.41 -8.92 1.15
N ASN A 8 -5.26 -9.67 0.06
CA ASN A 8 -3.96 -9.96 -0.54
C ASN A 8 -3.70 -9.05 -1.75
N TRP A 9 -2.46 -9.02 -2.22
CA TRP A 9 -2.04 -8.18 -3.35
C TRP A 9 -2.81 -8.46 -4.64
N GLN A 10 -3.02 -9.74 -4.99
CA GLN A 10 -3.77 -10.10 -6.20
C GLN A 10 -5.20 -9.58 -6.17
N THR A 11 -5.91 -9.78 -5.06
CA THR A 11 -7.28 -9.30 -4.89
C THR A 11 -7.33 -7.78 -4.95
N PHE A 12 -6.43 -7.09 -4.26
CA PHE A 12 -6.33 -5.63 -4.31
C PHE A 12 -6.09 -5.12 -5.74
N LYS A 13 -5.11 -5.67 -6.45
CA LYS A 13 -4.81 -5.30 -7.84
C LYS A 13 -5.99 -5.53 -8.77
N ALA A 14 -6.69 -6.66 -8.63
CA ALA A 14 -7.88 -6.97 -9.42
C ALA A 14 -9.01 -5.95 -9.19
N THR A 15 -9.19 -5.47 -7.95
CA THR A 15 -10.15 -4.41 -7.64
C THR A 15 -9.77 -3.10 -8.32
N LEU A 16 -8.49 -2.71 -8.32
CA LEU A 16 -8.03 -1.51 -9.02
C LEU A 16 -8.31 -1.57 -10.53
N GLU A 17 -8.03 -2.72 -11.15
CA GLU A 17 -8.24 -2.95 -12.58
C GLU A 17 -9.73 -2.89 -12.98
N GLN A 18 -10.64 -3.22 -12.07
CA GLN A 18 -12.09 -3.15 -12.30
C GLN A 18 -12.66 -1.73 -12.17
N HIS A 19 -11.93 -0.80 -11.56
CA HIS A 19 -12.40 0.55 -11.26
C HIS A 19 -11.41 1.65 -11.69
N PRO A 20 -11.04 1.71 -12.98
CA PRO A 20 -10.01 2.64 -13.47
C PRO A 20 -10.41 4.14 -13.34
N ASP A 21 -11.70 4.44 -13.26
CA ASP A 21 -12.22 5.81 -13.21
C ASP A 21 -12.34 6.37 -11.78
N LEU A 22 -12.10 5.55 -10.75
CA LEU A 22 -12.17 5.97 -9.35
C LEU A 22 -10.80 6.46 -8.86
N THR A 23 -10.80 7.57 -8.12
CA THR A 23 -9.60 8.07 -7.45
C THR A 23 -9.25 7.22 -6.23
N LEU A 24 -7.96 6.92 -6.05
CA LEU A 24 -7.47 6.24 -4.86
C LEU A 24 -7.36 7.18 -3.67
N GLN A 25 -7.77 6.69 -2.50
CA GLN A 25 -7.72 7.38 -1.22
C GLN A 25 -6.89 6.56 -0.24
N PHE A 26 -6.03 7.22 0.53
CA PHE A 26 -5.17 6.56 1.52
C PHE A 26 -5.46 7.09 2.92
N GLN A 27 -5.88 6.18 3.81
CA GLN A 27 -6.13 6.45 5.22
C GLN A 27 -4.88 6.11 6.04
N TYR A 28 -4.09 7.11 6.42
CA TYR A 28 -2.83 6.89 7.14
C TYR A 28 -3.00 6.82 8.66
N ALA A 29 -4.18 7.19 9.17
CA ALA A 29 -4.58 6.96 10.56
C ALA A 29 -6.12 6.93 10.65
N GLU A 30 -6.66 6.49 11.79
CA GLU A 30 -8.11 6.46 12.01
C GLU A 30 -8.76 7.82 11.66
N ASN A 31 -9.67 7.80 10.69
CA ASN A 31 -10.36 8.98 10.15
C ASN A 31 -9.45 10.08 9.56
N LYS A 32 -8.18 9.78 9.26
CA LYS A 32 -7.25 10.72 8.60
C LYS A 32 -6.87 10.22 7.22
N TRP A 33 -7.24 11.00 6.21
CA TRP A 33 -7.02 10.72 4.80
C TRP A 33 -6.00 11.69 4.22
N VAL A 34 -5.30 11.27 3.17
CA VAL A 34 -4.48 12.18 2.36
C VAL A 34 -5.35 13.34 1.82
N ASP A 35 -4.74 14.51 1.66
CA ASP A 35 -5.45 15.67 1.13
C ASP A 35 -5.92 15.42 -0.31
N ALA A 36 -7.01 16.07 -0.73
CA ALA A 36 -7.54 15.91 -2.09
C ALA A 36 -6.55 16.34 -3.20
N SER A 37 -5.56 17.17 -2.87
CA SER A 37 -4.47 17.50 -3.79
C SER A 37 -3.45 16.37 -3.98
N TYR A 38 -3.44 15.36 -3.11
CA TYR A 38 -2.54 14.21 -3.20
C TYR A 38 -3.12 13.17 -4.18
N HIS A 39 -2.38 12.91 -5.25
CA HIS A 39 -2.76 11.95 -6.28
C HIS A 39 -1.83 10.74 -6.21
N ILE A 40 -2.36 9.60 -5.79
CA ILE A 40 -1.63 8.33 -5.85
C ILE A 40 -1.61 7.90 -7.31
N THR A 41 -0.42 7.83 -7.89
CA THR A 41 -0.21 7.43 -9.29
C THR A 41 0.31 6.01 -9.42
N GLU A 42 0.80 5.42 -8.34
CA GLU A 42 1.47 4.13 -8.37
C GLU A 42 1.35 3.42 -7.02
N ILE A 43 1.20 2.09 -7.06
CA ILE A 43 1.35 1.21 -5.91
C ILE A 43 2.19 0.02 -6.36
N LYS A 44 3.22 -0.33 -5.59
CA LYS A 44 4.19 -1.37 -5.94
C LYS A 44 4.25 -2.46 -4.88
N GLN A 45 4.23 -3.71 -5.31
CA GLN A 45 4.75 -4.82 -4.50
C GLN A 45 6.23 -5.01 -4.86
N ALA A 46 7.13 -4.63 -3.95
CA ALA A 46 8.57 -4.63 -4.19
C ALA A 46 9.30 -5.61 -3.26
N PRO A 47 10.26 -6.41 -3.78
CA PRO A 47 11.22 -7.11 -2.94
C PRO A 47 12.25 -6.11 -2.41
N ILE A 48 12.39 -6.03 -1.10
CA ILE A 48 13.33 -5.15 -0.43
C ILE A 48 14.49 -5.98 0.11
N VAL A 49 15.71 -5.48 -0.11
CA VAL A 49 16.93 -5.94 0.55
C VAL A 49 17.52 -4.74 1.27
N SER A 50 17.72 -4.84 2.58
CA SER A 50 18.25 -3.74 3.40
C SER A 50 19.35 -4.20 4.34
N VAL A 51 20.10 -3.21 4.86
CA VAL A 51 21.09 -3.39 5.92
C VAL A 51 20.74 -2.45 7.06
N ASP A 52 20.62 -2.99 8.27
CA ASP A 52 20.40 -2.16 9.46
C ASP A 52 21.70 -1.54 10.01
N CYS A 53 21.59 -0.68 11.02
CA CYS A 53 22.75 -0.01 11.64
C CYS A 53 23.70 -0.98 12.37
N GLY A 54 23.30 -2.24 12.60
CA GLY A 54 24.14 -3.31 13.13
C GLY A 54 24.83 -4.13 12.04
N GLY A 55 24.65 -3.78 10.75
CA GLY A 55 25.23 -4.49 9.62
C GLY A 55 24.48 -5.77 9.23
N LYS A 56 23.27 -6.01 9.76
CA LYS A 56 22.49 -7.20 9.43
C LYS A 56 21.71 -7.00 8.14
N MET A 57 21.88 -7.94 7.21
CA MET A 57 21.09 -8.04 5.98
C MET A 57 19.67 -8.52 6.29
N ASN A 58 18.65 -7.85 5.74
CA ASN A 58 17.25 -8.25 5.82
C ASN A 58 16.62 -8.26 4.43
N THR A 59 15.70 -9.20 4.19
CA THR A 59 14.95 -9.31 2.93
C THR A 59 13.48 -9.54 3.21
N TRP A 60 12.60 -8.77 2.58
CA TRP A 60 11.14 -8.93 2.69
C TRP A 60 10.44 -8.41 1.43
N THR A 61 9.13 -8.67 1.34
CA THR A 61 8.27 -8.04 0.33
C THR A 61 7.46 -6.94 0.99
N GLU A 62 7.40 -5.77 0.36
CA GLU A 62 6.69 -4.60 0.88
C GLU A 62 5.74 -4.02 -0.17
N ILE A 63 4.63 -3.44 0.30
CA ILE A 63 3.76 -2.60 -0.53
C ILE A 63 4.17 -1.15 -0.32
N ILE A 64 4.53 -0.48 -1.41
CA ILE A 64 4.94 0.93 -1.44
C ILE A 64 3.83 1.71 -2.16
N VAL A 65 3.42 2.83 -1.55
CA VAL A 65 2.40 3.78 -2.04
C VAL A 65 3.04 5.15 -2.19
#